data_AF-A0A8T1X0G1-F1
#
_entry.id   AF-A0A8T1X0G1-F1
#
_cell.length_a   1.000
_cell.length_b   1.000
_cell.length_c   1.000
_cell.angle_alpha   90.00
_cell.angle_beta   90.00
_cell.angle_gamma   90.00
#
_symmetry.space_group_name_H-M   'P 1'
#
loop_
_entity.id
_entity.type
_entity.pdbx_description
1 polymer ?
#
loop_
_entity_poly.entity_id
_entity_poly.type
_entity_poly.pdbx_seq_one_letter_code
_entity_poly.pdbx_strand_id
1 'polypeptide(L)'
;MPRRRDLAETPSWAPTGTFTFDGSTSDFALQLYNRYADSGSIGKLGLSVVPDVVVSRLEDVGVTFDDLDGFAQRAVLWDSGFAVTADNEAKRIWTIGGRSMAELALTLDEYEATGCTTFQCTQPDGAETYNNNLCNETAMFTGVKCIAEEFEQHNLNLAMWSIGGESTMGLEIELVNHNWDDHGIENKVYAVHTVSSAVERQTGTIRVGHEVDERVFIIIFFSAFFFLVVFVCVKIWLGFE
;
A
#
# COMPACT_ATOMS: atom_id res chain seq x y z
N MET A 1 18.83 19.58 17.48
CA MET A 1 18.54 18.13 17.61
C MET A 1 17.30 18.01 18.49
N PRO A 2 16.15 17.54 17.98
CA PRO A 2 15.03 17.22 18.85
C PRO A 2 15.47 16.09 19.78
N ARG A 3 15.19 16.27 21.07
CA ARG A 3 15.57 15.35 22.13
C ARG A 3 14.71 14.09 21.98
N ARG A 4 15.29 12.95 21.59
CA ARG A 4 14.65 11.63 21.69
C ARG A 4 14.11 11.54 23.13
N ARG A 5 12.79 11.46 23.30
CA ARG A 5 12.24 11.13 24.62
C ARG A 5 12.52 9.65 24.79
N ASP A 6 13.52 9.33 25.59
CA ASP A 6 13.76 7.95 26.03
C ASP A 6 12.49 7.49 26.78
N LEU A 7 11.69 6.66 26.12
CA LEU A 7 10.49 6.06 26.72
C LEU A 7 10.98 4.90 27.59
N ALA A 8 11.26 5.19 28.87
CA ALA A 8 11.72 4.19 29.84
C ALA A 8 10.63 3.13 30.16
N GLU A 9 9.37 3.41 29.81
CA GLU A 9 8.22 2.51 29.90
C GLU A 9 7.36 2.69 28.64
N THR A 10 6.73 1.61 28.16
CA THR A 10 5.77 1.67 27.05
C THR A 10 4.62 2.59 27.47
N PRO A 11 4.48 3.77 26.86
CA PRO A 11 3.47 4.71 27.30
C PRO A 11 2.07 4.19 26.96
N SER A 12 1.04 4.61 27.70
CA SER A 12 -0.35 4.15 27.49
C SER A 12 -0.94 4.49 26.12
N TRP A 13 -0.28 5.39 25.35
CA TRP A 13 -0.65 5.74 23.99
C TRP A 13 0.03 4.88 22.93
N ALA A 14 1.05 4.09 23.30
CA ALA A 14 1.74 3.23 22.35
C ALA A 14 0.76 2.24 21.72
N PRO A 15 0.87 2.00 20.40
CA PRO A 15 0.11 0.94 19.74
C PRO A 15 0.24 -0.38 20.50
N THR A 16 -0.89 -1.02 20.80
CA THR A 16 -0.93 -2.33 21.46
C THR A 16 -1.22 -3.39 20.40
N GLY A 17 -0.31 -4.36 20.24
CA GLY A 17 -0.47 -5.42 19.25
C GLY A 17 0.79 -6.24 19.08
N THR A 18 0.63 -7.45 18.54
CA THR A 18 1.74 -8.26 18.02
C THR A 18 1.79 -8.06 16.52
N PHE A 19 2.93 -7.60 16.02
CA PHE A 19 3.16 -7.42 14.59
C PHE A 19 4.12 -8.51 14.08
N THR A 20 3.76 -9.16 12.97
CA THR A 20 4.64 -10.08 12.23
C THR A 20 4.99 -9.42 10.91
N PHE A 21 6.29 -9.33 10.61
CA PHE A 21 6.75 -8.81 9.32
C PHE A 21 6.70 -9.92 8.27
N ASP A 22 5.49 -10.27 7.82
CA ASP A 22 5.27 -11.28 6.78
C ASP A 22 4.50 -10.73 5.56
N GLY A 23 4.18 -9.44 5.57
CA GLY A 23 3.43 -8.77 4.51
C GLY A 23 1.93 -9.08 4.47
N SER A 24 1.39 -9.80 5.45
CA SER A 24 -0.05 -10.11 5.53
C SER A 24 -0.92 -8.94 6.02
N THR A 25 -0.28 -7.85 6.47
CA THR A 25 -0.96 -6.68 7.03
C THR A 25 -0.37 -5.39 6.47
N SER A 26 -1.24 -4.39 6.33
CA SER A 26 -0.87 -3.03 5.99
C SER A 26 -0.93 -2.09 7.19
N ASP A 27 -0.78 -2.61 8.41
CA ASP A 27 -0.61 -1.80 9.62
C ASP A 27 0.80 -1.17 9.64
N PHE A 28 1.04 -0.27 8.69
CA PHE A 28 2.33 0.40 8.56
C PHE A 28 2.60 1.32 9.75
N ALA A 29 1.58 1.85 10.42
CA ALA A 29 1.77 2.65 11.62
C ALA A 29 2.39 1.84 12.77
N LEU A 30 1.89 0.63 13.06
CA LEU A 30 2.48 -0.26 14.04
C LEU A 30 3.90 -0.70 13.64
N GLN A 31 4.12 -0.97 12.34
CA GLN A 31 5.45 -1.30 11.81
C GLN A 31 6.48 -0.20 12.03
N LEU A 32 6.12 1.04 11.66
CA LEU A 32 6.96 2.21 11.78
C LEU A 32 7.23 2.54 13.25
N TYR A 33 6.23 2.36 14.13
CA TYR A 33 6.40 2.50 15.57
C TYR A 33 7.40 1.48 16.15
N ASN A 34 7.29 0.20 15.78
CA ASN A 34 8.22 -0.83 16.27
C ASN A 34 9.66 -0.53 15.83
N ARG A 35 9.85 -0.10 14.57
CA ARG A 35 11.17 0.31 14.05
C ARG A 35 11.74 1.53 14.77
N TYR A 36 10.89 2.49 15.13
CA TYR A 36 11.29 3.62 15.96
C TYR A 36 11.72 3.15 17.36
N ALA A 37 10.95 2.24 17.99
CA ALA A 37 11.24 1.70 19.32
C ALA A 37 12.57 0.93 19.35
N ASP A 38 12.90 0.21 18.28
CA ASP A 38 14.18 -0.50 18.09
C ASP A 38 15.34 0.42 17.69
N SER A 39 15.23 1.72 18.02
CA SER A 39 16.23 2.75 17.78
C SER A 39 16.54 3.06 16.31
N GLY A 40 15.69 2.64 15.37
CA GLY A 40 15.82 2.99 13.97
C GLY A 40 15.74 4.50 13.71
N SER A 41 16.12 4.89 12.50
CA SER A 41 15.89 6.24 12.00
C SER A 41 15.69 6.22 10.48
N ILE A 42 14.75 7.00 9.99
CA ILE A 42 14.54 7.24 8.56
C ILE A 42 14.48 8.75 8.30
N GLY A 43 14.91 9.16 7.11
CA GLY A 43 14.81 10.55 6.69
C GLY A 43 13.36 11.04 6.71
N LYS A 44 13.18 12.34 6.97
CA LYS A 44 11.87 12.98 6.88
C LYS A 44 11.30 12.83 5.47
N LEU A 45 9.99 12.69 5.40
CA LEU A 45 9.23 12.57 4.17
C LEU A 45 9.05 13.97 3.55
N GLY A 46 9.61 14.17 2.36
CA GLY A 46 9.59 15.45 1.67
C GLY A 46 8.34 15.63 0.82
N LEU A 47 7.17 15.84 1.43
CA LEU A 47 5.91 16.06 0.69
C LEU A 47 5.88 17.41 -0.01
N SER A 48 5.31 17.45 -1.22
CA SER A 48 5.03 18.70 -1.93
C SER A 48 4.01 19.58 -1.17
N VAL A 49 2.97 18.95 -0.63
CA VAL A 49 1.95 19.56 0.23
C VAL A 49 1.51 18.52 1.27
N VAL A 50 1.41 18.92 2.53
CA VAL A 50 0.83 18.07 3.58
C VAL A 50 -0.70 18.15 3.50
N PRO A 51 -1.43 17.02 3.38
CA PRO A 51 -2.89 17.05 3.30
C PRO A 51 -3.55 17.69 4.52
N ASP A 52 -4.59 18.50 4.33
CA ASP A 52 -5.32 19.19 5.41
C ASP A 52 -5.81 18.24 6.50
N VAL A 53 -6.24 17.02 6.13
CA VAL A 53 -6.66 15.98 7.09
C VAL A 53 -5.53 15.61 8.06
N VAL A 54 -4.30 15.53 7.56
CA VAL A 54 -3.11 15.26 8.37
C VAL A 54 -2.79 16.47 9.24
N VAL A 55 -2.86 17.68 8.69
CA VAL A 55 -2.64 18.93 9.43
C VAL A 55 -3.61 19.03 10.61
N SER A 56 -4.92 18.91 10.38
CA SER A 56 -5.93 19.00 11.44
C SER A 56 -5.75 17.93 12.52
N ARG A 57 -5.41 16.69 12.13
CA ARG A 57 -5.13 15.60 13.10
C ARG A 57 -3.93 15.93 14.00
N LEU A 58 -2.92 16.60 13.47
CA LEU A 58 -1.73 16.97 14.23
C LEU A 58 -1.95 18.23 15.08
N GLU A 59 -2.80 19.15 14.63
CA GLU A 59 -3.22 20.32 15.42
C GLU A 59 -3.93 19.90 16.72
N ASP A 60 -4.75 18.85 16.68
CA ASP A 60 -5.43 18.29 17.86
C ASP A 60 -4.47 17.87 18.98
N VAL A 61 -3.22 17.55 18.63
CA VAL A 61 -2.15 17.16 19.57
C VAL A 61 -1.03 18.21 19.67
N GLY A 62 -1.21 19.39 19.06
CA GLY A 62 -0.32 20.53 19.18
C GLY A 62 1.06 20.37 18.55
N VAL A 63 1.17 19.58 17.48
CA VAL A 63 2.41 19.41 16.70
C VAL A 63 2.17 19.70 15.22
N THR A 64 3.23 20.04 14.49
CA THR A 64 3.19 20.15 13.03
C THR A 64 3.78 18.90 12.38
N PHE A 65 3.51 18.69 11.09
CA PHE A 65 4.09 17.57 10.34
C PHE A 65 5.63 17.59 10.36
N ASP A 66 6.22 18.78 10.36
CA ASP A 66 7.68 18.96 10.43
C ASP A 66 8.26 18.73 11.83
N ASP A 67 7.45 18.69 12.89
CA ASP A 67 7.94 18.34 14.22
C ASP A 67 8.17 16.83 14.37
N LEU A 68 7.52 16.03 13.53
CA LEU A 68 7.60 14.57 13.52
C LEU A 68 8.93 14.07 12.93
N ASP A 69 9.39 12.91 13.39
CA ASP A 69 10.45 12.16 12.70
C ASP A 69 9.91 11.44 11.46
N GLY A 70 10.81 10.91 10.63
CA GLY A 70 10.43 10.29 9.36
C GLY A 70 9.53 9.05 9.48
N PHE A 71 9.54 8.35 10.62
CA PHE A 71 8.63 7.22 10.86
C PHE A 71 7.24 7.74 11.21
N ALA A 72 7.15 8.68 12.14
CA ALA A 72 5.87 9.29 12.53
C ALA A 72 5.19 10.02 11.37
N GLN A 73 5.96 10.67 10.49
CA GLN A 73 5.45 11.30 9.25
C GLN A 73 4.76 10.29 8.32
N ARG A 74 5.42 9.14 8.04
CA ARG A 74 4.84 8.08 7.20
C ARG A 74 3.64 7.42 7.87
N ALA A 75 3.70 7.18 9.18
CA ALA A 75 2.63 6.55 9.94
C ALA A 75 1.36 7.41 9.96
N VAL A 76 1.48 8.71 10.28
CA VAL A 76 0.32 9.59 10.32
C VAL A 76 -0.28 9.80 8.93
N LEU A 77 0.55 9.85 7.89
CA LEU A 77 0.09 9.98 6.51
C LEU A 77 -0.73 8.75 6.08
N TRP A 78 -0.18 7.54 6.30
CA TRP A 78 -0.85 6.28 5.98
C TRP A 78 -2.17 6.12 6.72
N ASP A 79 -2.17 6.26 8.05
CA ASP A 79 -3.38 6.11 8.87
C ASP A 79 -4.46 7.15 8.54
N SER A 80 -4.06 8.29 7.96
CA SER A 80 -4.99 9.33 7.52
C SER A 80 -5.56 9.07 6.13
N GLY A 81 -5.19 7.95 5.50
CA GLY A 81 -5.68 7.52 4.20
C GLY A 81 -4.91 8.13 3.03
N PHE A 82 -3.59 8.21 3.13
CA PHE A 82 -2.74 8.73 2.05
C PHE A 82 -1.50 7.86 1.82
N ALA A 83 -1.09 7.77 0.57
CA ALA A 83 0.21 7.26 0.15
C ALA A 83 0.90 8.30 -0.73
N VAL A 84 2.18 8.09 -1.07
CA VAL A 84 3.00 9.09 -1.75
C VAL A 84 3.39 8.62 -3.15
N THR A 85 3.35 9.48 -4.15
CA THR A 85 3.89 9.14 -5.49
C THR A 85 5.42 9.30 -5.53
N ALA A 86 6.07 8.82 -6.59
CA ALA A 86 7.51 9.07 -6.83
C ALA A 86 7.90 10.57 -6.80
N ASP A 87 6.95 11.46 -7.13
CA ASP A 87 7.14 12.92 -7.16
C ASP A 87 6.82 13.59 -5.81
N ASN A 88 6.68 12.80 -4.75
CA ASN A 88 6.31 13.23 -3.40
C ASN A 88 4.93 13.92 -3.29
N GLU A 89 3.99 13.57 -4.17
CA GLU A 89 2.60 13.99 -4.03
C GLU A 89 1.85 13.02 -3.11
N ALA A 90 1.17 13.53 -2.09
CA ALA A 90 0.27 12.73 -1.28
C ALA A 90 -1.04 12.49 -2.05
N LYS A 91 -1.38 11.22 -2.28
CA LYS A 91 -2.61 10.79 -2.97
C LYS A 91 -3.54 10.11 -1.99
N ARG A 92 -4.82 10.48 -2.05
CA ARG A 92 -5.82 9.93 -1.13
C ARG A 92 -6.17 8.48 -1.45
N ILE A 93 -6.42 7.71 -0.40
CA ILE A 93 -6.92 6.34 -0.45
C ILE A 93 -8.25 6.28 0.31
N TRP A 94 -9.25 5.65 -0.31
CA TRP A 94 -10.56 5.37 0.27
C TRP A 94 -10.74 3.86 0.41
N THR A 95 -10.94 3.39 1.64
CA THR A 95 -11.11 1.96 1.91
C THR A 95 -12.51 1.47 1.50
N ILE A 96 -12.60 0.21 1.08
CA ILE A 96 -13.87 -0.44 0.71
C ILE A 96 -14.32 -1.35 1.86
N GLY A 97 -15.63 -1.42 2.09
CA GLY A 97 -16.21 -2.39 3.03
C GLY A 97 -15.99 -2.05 4.52
N GLY A 98 -15.74 -0.78 4.85
CA GLY A 98 -15.55 -0.34 6.24
C GLY A 98 -14.20 -0.73 6.85
N ARG A 99 -13.26 -1.20 6.04
CA ARG A 99 -11.90 -1.57 6.44
C ARG A 99 -11.11 -0.34 6.88
N SER A 100 -10.17 -0.56 7.78
CA SER A 100 -9.11 0.39 8.10
C SER A 100 -7.96 0.32 7.07
N MET A 101 -7.07 1.32 7.11
CA MET A 101 -5.83 1.30 6.33
C MET A 101 -4.94 0.10 6.70
N ALA A 102 -5.06 -0.46 7.91
CA ALA A 102 -4.31 -1.63 8.38
C ALA A 102 -4.73 -2.97 7.72
N GLU A 103 -5.88 -2.99 7.03
CA GLU A 103 -6.53 -4.20 6.51
C GLU A 103 -6.54 -4.27 4.97
N LEU A 104 -5.70 -3.48 4.32
CA LEU A 104 -5.66 -3.34 2.87
C LEU A 104 -4.70 -4.35 2.19
N ALA A 105 -3.67 -4.83 2.89
CA ALA A 105 -2.82 -5.89 2.35
C ALA A 105 -3.65 -7.13 1.98
N LEU A 106 -3.38 -7.70 0.82
CA LEU A 106 -3.97 -8.96 0.38
C LEU A 106 -3.12 -10.12 0.90
N THR A 107 -3.74 -11.05 1.63
CA THR A 107 -3.07 -12.29 2.02
C THR A 107 -2.86 -13.20 0.81
N LEU A 108 -1.99 -14.20 0.94
CA LEU A 108 -1.82 -15.25 -0.08
C LEU A 108 -3.17 -15.92 -0.42
N ASP A 109 -3.93 -16.32 0.59
CA ASP A 109 -5.24 -16.97 0.40
C ASP A 109 -6.24 -16.05 -0.32
N GLU A 110 -6.27 -14.76 0.03
CA GLU A 110 -7.15 -13.78 -0.63
C GLU A 110 -6.72 -13.55 -2.08
N TYR A 111 -5.41 -13.49 -2.35
CA TYR A 111 -4.88 -13.35 -3.70
C TYR A 111 -5.19 -14.60 -4.56
N GLU A 112 -4.96 -15.80 -4.04
CA GLU A 112 -5.28 -17.05 -4.76
C GLU A 112 -6.79 -17.22 -4.98
N ALA A 113 -7.62 -16.74 -4.05
CA ALA A 113 -9.08 -16.74 -4.20
C ALA A 113 -9.59 -15.86 -5.35
N THR A 114 -8.78 -14.92 -5.85
CA THR A 114 -9.11 -14.15 -7.06
C THR A 114 -9.03 -15.00 -8.34
N GLY A 115 -8.42 -16.19 -8.27
CA GLY A 115 -8.12 -17.04 -9.42
C GLY A 115 -6.75 -16.76 -10.06
N CYS A 116 -5.94 -15.90 -9.43
CA CYS A 116 -4.59 -15.60 -9.86
C CYS A 116 -3.56 -16.58 -9.29
N THR A 117 -2.46 -16.77 -10.02
CA THR A 117 -1.35 -17.64 -9.57
C THR A 117 -0.19 -16.82 -9.05
N THR A 118 0.61 -17.46 -8.20
CA THR A 118 1.79 -16.88 -7.57
C THR A 118 3.07 -17.44 -8.16
N PHE A 119 4.15 -16.67 -8.02
CA PHE A 119 5.52 -17.11 -8.21
C PHE A 119 6.20 -17.13 -6.84
N GLN A 120 6.66 -18.31 -6.40
CA GLN A 120 7.33 -18.48 -5.12
C GLN A 120 8.83 -18.22 -5.26
N CYS A 121 9.37 -17.40 -4.35
CA CYS A 121 10.79 -17.09 -4.23
C CYS A 121 11.26 -17.42 -2.80
N THR A 122 12.36 -18.15 -2.68
CA THR A 122 13.00 -18.41 -1.39
C THR A 122 14.11 -17.39 -1.13
N GLN A 123 14.12 -16.83 0.06
CA GLN A 123 15.09 -15.84 0.53
C GLN A 123 16.44 -16.44 0.94
N PRO A 124 17.49 -15.61 1.08
CA PRO A 124 18.77 -16.06 1.61
C PRO A 124 18.69 -16.68 3.02
N ASP A 125 17.74 -16.24 3.84
CA ASP A 125 17.49 -16.78 5.19
C ASP A 125 16.56 -18.01 5.20
N GLY A 126 16.05 -18.42 4.03
CA GLY A 126 15.13 -19.54 3.85
C GLY A 126 13.65 -19.19 4.01
N ALA A 127 13.29 -17.93 4.25
CA ALA A 127 11.91 -17.49 4.23
C ALA A 127 11.31 -17.60 2.81
N GLU A 128 10.02 -17.89 2.74
CA GLU A 128 9.31 -17.99 1.47
C GLU A 128 8.54 -16.70 1.18
N THR A 129 8.60 -16.25 -0.07
CA THR A 129 7.86 -15.10 -0.56
C THR A 129 7.10 -15.44 -1.82
N TYR A 130 6.04 -14.69 -2.08
CA TYR A 130 5.17 -14.94 -3.21
C TYR A 130 4.91 -13.65 -3.93
N ASN A 131 5.07 -13.64 -5.25
CA ASN A 131 4.79 -12.51 -6.12
C ASN A 131 3.67 -12.87 -7.11
N ASN A 132 3.05 -11.87 -7.72
CA ASN A 132 2.09 -12.10 -8.80
C ASN A 132 2.76 -12.81 -10.00
N ASN A 133 2.05 -13.76 -10.61
CA ASN A 133 2.52 -14.49 -11.79
C ASN A 133 1.52 -14.35 -12.95
N LEU A 134 0.47 -15.18 -12.95
CA LEU A 134 -0.59 -15.10 -13.97
C LEU A 134 -1.87 -14.61 -13.31
N CYS A 135 -2.29 -13.42 -13.70
CA CYS A 135 -3.52 -12.79 -13.22
C CYS A 135 -4.12 -12.01 -14.38
N ASN A 136 -5.37 -12.29 -14.74
CA ASN A 136 -6.08 -11.47 -15.71
C ASN A 136 -6.73 -10.28 -15.01
N GLU A 137 -7.07 -9.26 -15.79
CA GLU A 137 -7.70 -8.02 -15.33
C GLU A 137 -8.90 -8.28 -14.41
N THR A 138 -9.85 -9.11 -14.87
CA THR A 138 -11.09 -9.38 -14.13
C THR A 138 -10.83 -10.03 -12.78
N ALA A 139 -9.90 -11.01 -12.75
CA ALA A 139 -9.49 -11.67 -11.52
C ALA A 139 -8.85 -10.67 -10.56
N MET A 140 -7.91 -9.84 -11.04
CA MET A 140 -7.22 -8.83 -10.23
C MET A 140 -8.20 -7.88 -9.52
N PHE A 141 -9.25 -7.45 -10.22
CA PHE A 141 -10.25 -6.54 -9.64
C PHE A 141 -11.06 -7.16 -8.49
N THR A 142 -11.15 -8.48 -8.40
CA THR A 142 -11.85 -9.14 -7.27
C THR A 142 -11.10 -9.02 -5.95
N GLY A 143 -9.78 -8.79 -5.98
CA GLY A 143 -8.94 -8.60 -4.79
C GLY A 143 -8.89 -7.16 -4.25
N VAL A 144 -9.55 -6.21 -4.91
CA VAL A 144 -9.45 -4.79 -4.56
C VAL A 144 -10.05 -4.50 -3.18
N LYS A 145 -9.27 -3.83 -2.33
CA LYS A 145 -9.70 -3.44 -0.97
C LYS A 145 -9.87 -1.93 -0.76
N CYS A 146 -9.44 -1.12 -1.71
CA CYS A 146 -9.54 0.35 -1.63
C CYS A 146 -9.50 1.01 -3.02
N ILE A 147 -9.77 2.30 -3.04
CA ILE A 147 -9.73 3.18 -4.21
C ILE A 147 -8.68 4.27 -3.97
N ALA A 148 -7.89 4.65 -4.98
CA ALA A 148 -6.92 5.74 -4.90
C ALA A 148 -7.32 6.96 -5.72
N GLU A 149 -6.82 8.12 -5.31
CA GLU A 149 -6.84 9.35 -6.08
C GLU A 149 -5.99 9.17 -7.34
N GLU A 150 -6.55 9.58 -8.47
CA GLU A 150 -5.90 9.39 -9.76
C GLU A 150 -4.65 10.27 -9.90
N PHE A 151 -3.62 9.67 -10.48
CA PHE A 151 -2.43 10.35 -10.98
C PHE A 151 -1.84 9.61 -12.17
N GLU A 152 -1.12 10.36 -12.99
CA GLU A 152 -0.44 9.84 -14.17
C GLU A 152 0.98 9.40 -13.84
N GLN A 153 1.34 8.21 -14.30
CA GLN A 153 2.68 7.66 -14.23
C GLN A 153 2.80 6.59 -15.31
N HIS A 154 3.94 6.55 -16.01
CA HIS A 154 4.21 5.50 -16.99
C HIS A 154 4.29 4.13 -16.30
N ASN A 155 3.74 3.08 -16.91
CA ASN A 155 3.86 1.73 -16.35
C ASN A 155 5.35 1.34 -16.19
N LEU A 156 5.71 0.99 -14.96
CA LEU A 156 7.06 0.62 -14.55
C LEU A 156 7.33 -0.89 -14.66
N ASN A 157 6.35 -1.70 -15.07
CA ASN A 157 6.39 -3.17 -15.12
C ASN A 157 6.83 -3.79 -13.79
N LEU A 158 6.29 -3.26 -12.69
CA LEU A 158 6.57 -3.72 -11.33
C LEU A 158 5.56 -4.78 -10.90
N ALA A 159 5.82 -5.43 -9.78
CA ALA A 159 4.86 -6.40 -9.26
C ALA A 159 3.61 -5.66 -8.77
N MET A 160 2.45 -6.25 -9.05
CA MET A 160 1.15 -5.72 -8.61
C MET A 160 0.77 -6.28 -7.24
N TRP A 161 1.30 -7.46 -6.91
CA TRP A 161 1.10 -8.10 -5.62
C TRP A 161 2.33 -8.91 -5.22
N SER A 162 2.66 -8.87 -3.93
CA SER A 162 3.53 -9.82 -3.26
C SER A 162 3.30 -9.81 -1.76
N ILE A 163 3.72 -10.91 -1.14
CA ILE A 163 3.74 -11.13 0.31
C ILE A 163 5.09 -11.75 0.70
N GLY A 164 5.51 -11.53 1.94
CA GLY A 164 6.88 -11.75 2.38
C GLY A 164 7.64 -10.44 2.53
N GLY A 165 8.91 -10.49 2.91
CA GLY A 165 9.56 -9.29 3.40
C GLY A 165 10.81 -9.53 4.24
N GLU A 166 11.86 -8.77 3.97
CA GLU A 166 13.02 -8.70 4.84
C GLU A 166 12.75 -7.61 5.87
N SER A 167 12.78 -7.95 7.14
CA SER A 167 12.34 -7.06 8.23
C SER A 167 13.13 -5.76 8.35
N THR A 168 14.34 -5.69 7.80
CA THR A 168 15.21 -4.50 7.85
C THR A 168 15.05 -3.55 6.66
N MET A 169 14.34 -3.94 5.59
CA MET A 169 14.09 -3.11 4.41
C MET A 169 13.37 -1.80 4.76
N GLY A 170 13.87 -0.65 4.29
CA GLY A 170 13.25 0.65 4.54
C GLY A 170 11.80 0.71 4.07
N LEU A 171 10.88 1.14 4.95
CA LEU A 171 9.46 1.23 4.62
C LEU A 171 9.18 2.57 3.92
N GLU A 172 9.20 2.56 2.60
CA GLU A 172 8.54 3.61 1.81
C GLU A 172 7.08 3.22 1.60
N ILE A 173 6.16 4.17 1.47
CA ILE A 173 4.74 3.87 1.21
C ILE A 173 4.39 4.57 -0.09
N GLU A 174 4.87 3.98 -1.19
CA GLU A 174 4.79 4.58 -2.52
C GLU A 174 3.57 4.05 -3.27
N LEU A 175 2.74 4.95 -3.80
CA LEU A 175 1.63 4.60 -4.67
C LEU A 175 2.14 4.55 -6.12
N VAL A 176 1.95 3.41 -6.78
CA VAL A 176 2.41 3.15 -8.14
C VAL A 176 1.21 2.86 -9.04
N ASN A 177 1.21 3.45 -10.23
CA ASN A 177 0.25 3.23 -11.29
C ASN A 177 0.70 2.07 -12.18
N HIS A 178 -0.08 1.00 -12.20
CA HIS A 178 0.00 -0.09 -13.15
C HIS A 178 -1.04 0.14 -14.25
N ASN A 179 -0.58 0.52 -15.43
CA ASN A 179 -1.44 0.70 -16.62
C ASN A 179 -1.03 -0.19 -17.78
N TRP A 180 -2.01 -0.75 -18.48
CA TRP A 180 -1.76 -1.56 -19.68
C TRP A 180 -2.92 -1.46 -20.66
N ASP A 181 -2.63 -1.72 -21.93
CA ASP A 181 -3.66 -1.93 -22.96
C ASP A 181 -3.90 -3.43 -23.12
N ASP A 182 -5.15 -3.86 -22.99
CA ASP A 182 -5.57 -5.21 -23.33
C ASP A 182 -6.59 -5.15 -24.47
N HIS A 183 -6.11 -5.40 -25.70
CA HIS A 183 -6.92 -5.38 -26.92
C HIS A 183 -7.72 -4.07 -27.13
N GLY A 184 -7.12 -2.92 -26.85
CA GLY A 184 -7.76 -1.61 -26.98
C GLY A 184 -8.57 -1.16 -25.76
N ILE A 185 -8.52 -1.93 -24.66
CA ILE A 185 -9.06 -1.55 -23.36
C ILE A 185 -7.90 -1.07 -22.49
N GLU A 186 -7.90 0.23 -22.18
CA GLU A 186 -6.94 0.81 -21.26
C GLU A 186 -7.35 0.47 -19.82
N ASN A 187 -6.41 -0.15 -19.11
CA ASN A 187 -6.57 -0.57 -17.74
C ASN A 187 -5.66 0.22 -16.82
N LYS A 188 -6.17 0.54 -15.61
CA LYS A 188 -5.43 1.27 -14.58
C LYS A 188 -5.72 0.66 -13.20
N VAL A 189 -4.66 0.22 -12.53
CA VAL A 189 -4.66 -0.28 -11.15
C VAL A 189 -3.57 0.47 -10.40
N TYR A 190 -3.85 0.84 -9.16
CA TYR A 190 -2.84 1.38 -8.28
C TYR A 190 -2.36 0.30 -7.32
N ALA A 191 -1.09 0.33 -6.95
CA ALA A 191 -0.58 -0.52 -5.89
C ALA A 191 0.23 0.31 -4.89
N VAL A 192 0.16 -0.05 -3.61
CA VAL A 192 1.09 0.50 -2.62
C VAL A 192 2.30 -0.40 -2.56
N HIS A 193 3.45 0.16 -2.84
CA HIS A 193 4.75 -0.47 -2.82
C HIS A 193 5.46 -0.05 -1.53
N THR A 194 6.02 -1.02 -0.80
CA THR A 194 6.75 -0.73 0.44
C THR A 194 8.19 -0.26 0.26
N VAL A 195 8.61 -0.06 -0.99
CA VAL A 195 9.94 0.39 -1.39
C VAL A 195 9.80 1.42 -2.51
N SER A 196 10.86 2.18 -2.77
CA SER A 196 10.80 3.14 -3.87
C SER A 196 10.77 2.44 -5.23
N SER A 197 9.86 2.89 -6.09
CA SER A 197 9.74 2.39 -7.47
C SER A 197 11.02 2.60 -8.30
N ALA A 198 11.89 3.53 -7.90
CA ALA A 198 13.16 3.83 -8.56
C ALA A 198 14.24 2.73 -8.39
N VAL A 199 14.16 1.95 -7.31
CA VAL A 199 15.11 0.86 -7.01
C VAL A 199 14.47 -0.50 -7.11
N GLU A 200 13.14 -0.53 -7.27
CA GLU A 200 12.39 -1.76 -7.29
C GLU A 200 12.57 -2.52 -8.62
N ARG A 201 12.86 -3.81 -8.47
CA ARG A 201 12.99 -4.75 -9.58
C ARG A 201 11.67 -4.98 -10.29
N GLN A 202 11.77 -5.01 -11.62
CA GLN A 202 10.69 -5.33 -12.55
C GLN A 202 10.29 -6.80 -12.47
N THR A 203 9.01 -7.07 -12.73
CA THR A 203 8.44 -8.43 -12.82
C THR A 203 9.21 -9.29 -13.82
N GLY A 204 9.47 -10.55 -13.46
CA GLY A 204 10.12 -11.53 -14.35
C GLY A 204 11.66 -11.48 -14.39
N THR A 205 12.30 -10.61 -13.59
CA THR A 205 13.77 -10.55 -13.50
C THR A 205 14.30 -11.31 -12.27
N ILE A 206 14.58 -12.62 -12.42
CA ILE A 206 15.35 -13.39 -11.44
C ILE A 206 16.82 -13.36 -11.85
N ARG A 207 17.71 -12.79 -11.03
CA ARG A 207 19.14 -13.10 -11.14
C ARG A 207 19.49 -14.14 -10.08
N VAL A 208 20.01 -15.27 -10.54
CA VAL A 208 20.64 -16.28 -9.68
C VAL A 208 21.84 -15.61 -9.00
N GLY A 209 21.79 -15.46 -7.67
CA GLY A 209 22.98 -15.17 -6.84
C GLY A 209 23.13 -13.79 -6.19
N HIS A 210 22.06 -13.01 -5.95
CA HIS A 210 22.12 -11.89 -5.00
C HIS A 210 20.72 -11.58 -4.41
N GLU A 211 20.73 -11.17 -3.13
CA GLU A 211 19.64 -10.68 -2.25
C GLU A 211 18.34 -10.32 -2.96
N VAL A 212 17.21 -10.86 -2.49
CA VAL A 212 15.87 -10.54 -2.99
C VAL A 212 15.37 -9.31 -2.21
N ASP A 213 15.02 -8.23 -2.90
CA ASP A 213 14.35 -7.07 -2.28
C ASP A 213 12.88 -7.46 -2.12
N GLU A 214 12.53 -7.87 -0.91
CA GLU A 214 11.21 -8.34 -0.56
C GLU A 214 10.25 -7.19 -0.23
N ARG A 215 8.96 -7.37 -0.53
CA ARG A 215 7.98 -6.27 -0.59
C ARG A 215 6.60 -6.72 -0.11
N VAL A 216 5.84 -5.77 0.42
CA VAL A 216 4.42 -5.91 0.70
C VAL A 216 3.68 -5.05 -0.31
N PHE A 217 2.68 -5.62 -0.97
CA PHE A 217 1.88 -4.89 -1.95
C PHE A 217 0.41 -4.87 -1.58
N ILE A 218 -0.20 -3.71 -1.77
CA ILE A 218 -1.64 -3.49 -1.58
C ILE A 218 -2.23 -3.17 -2.95
N ILE A 219 -3.16 -3.98 -3.44
CA ILE A 219 -3.87 -3.69 -4.70
C ILE A 219 -5.00 -2.69 -4.44
N ILE A 220 -4.94 -1.55 -5.12
CA ILE A 220 -5.85 -0.41 -5.03
C ILE A 220 -6.47 -0.17 -6.41
N PHE A 221 -7.79 0.01 -6.48
CA PHE A 221 -8.47 0.27 -7.75
C PHE A 221 -8.70 1.75 -8.00
N PHE A 222 -9.09 2.10 -9.23
CA PHE A 222 -9.72 3.36 -9.55
C PHE A 222 -11.12 3.14 -10.12
N SER A 223 -12.11 3.82 -9.55
CA SER A 223 -13.47 3.90 -10.11
C SER A 223 -13.51 4.93 -11.24
N ALA A 224 -13.35 4.49 -12.49
CA ALA A 224 -13.62 5.30 -13.67
C ALA A 224 -15.13 5.39 -14.00
N PHE A 225 -16.00 5.67 -13.02
CA PHE A 225 -17.42 5.93 -13.31
C PHE A 225 -18.06 6.95 -12.35
N PHE A 226 -17.91 8.23 -12.69
CA PHE A 226 -19.02 9.17 -12.57
C PHE A 226 -19.23 9.82 -13.93
N PHE A 227 -19.85 9.07 -14.84
CA PHE A 227 -20.88 9.49 -15.79
C PHE A 227 -21.24 8.30 -16.71
N LEU A 228 -21.95 7.29 -16.19
CA LEU A 228 -23.05 6.69 -16.94
C LEU A 228 -23.99 5.93 -16.00
N VAL A 229 -25.23 6.39 -16.01
CA VAL A 229 -26.40 5.67 -15.51
C VAL A 229 -26.45 4.27 -16.13
N VAL A 230 -26.31 3.22 -15.33
CA VAL A 230 -27.00 1.94 -15.60
C VAL A 230 -27.64 1.45 -14.32
N PHE A 231 -28.87 1.89 -14.12
CA PHE A 231 -29.86 1.09 -13.42
C PHE A 231 -29.87 -0.31 -14.04
N VAL A 232 -29.57 -1.36 -13.28
CA VAL A 232 -30.36 -2.58 -13.42
C VAL A 232 -31.44 -2.50 -12.35
N CYS A 233 -32.44 -1.67 -12.67
CA CYS A 233 -33.77 -1.88 -12.18
C CYS A 233 -34.25 -3.19 -12.83
N VAL A 234 -34.63 -4.13 -11.98
CA VAL A 234 -35.31 -5.37 -12.33
C VAL A 234 -36.42 -5.07 -13.34
N LYS A 235 -36.32 -5.59 -14.57
CA LYS A 235 -37.46 -5.61 -15.50
C LYS A 235 -38.28 -6.86 -15.23
N ILE A 236 -39.19 -6.74 -14.26
CA ILE A 236 -40.37 -7.60 -14.19
C ILE A 236 -41.16 -7.34 -15.47
N TRP A 237 -41.45 -8.44 -16.17
CA TRP A 237 -42.32 -8.50 -17.33
C TRP A 237 -43.76 -8.35 -16.84
N LEU A 238 -44.38 -7.20 -17.10
CA LEU A 238 -45.84 -7.09 -17.20
C LEU A 238 -46.14 -6.35 -18.50
N GLY A 239 -46.41 -7.12 -19.54
CA GLY A 239 -47.27 -6.67 -20.62
C GLY A 239 -48.71 -7.02 -20.25
N PHE A 240 -49.61 -6.06 -20.41
CA PHE A 240 -50.95 -6.23 -20.98
C PHE A 240 -51.44 -4.85 -21.40
N GLU A 241 -52.26 -4.85 -22.45
CA GLU A 241 -52.94 -3.72 -23.10
C GLU A 241 -53.64 -2.75 -22.14
#